data_AF-A0A165Q1M5-F1
#
_entry.id   AF-A0A165Q1M5-F1
#
_cell.length_a   1.000
_cell.length_b   1.000
_cell.length_c   1.000
_cell.angle_alpha   90.00
_cell.angle_beta   90.00
_cell.angle_gamma   90.00
#
_symmetry.space_group_name_H-M   'P 1'
#
loop_
_entity.id
_entity.type
_entity.pdbx_description
1 polymer ?
#
loop_
_entity_poly.entity_id
_entity_poly.type
_entity_poly.pdbx_seq_one_letter_code
_entity_poly.pdbx_strand_id
1 'polypeptide(L)'
;MTAMDPRTLRNAFGTFLTGVTVVTAHGQDGEPLGFTANSFSSVSLDPPLLLVCLAKSSSNYDALTEASGFAVNILAETQKDVSNTFASRVEDRFATVDWKVGPNGSPVLSDVAAWFDCSMHNVVDAGDHAILIGEVKAFETGVANGLGYARGAYFTATQEVSSIQVDSETVVSALLERDKKVLFFEDDAGQLRLPTRNVSKGTPTKELTALLEEVGVPSSVGFIYSVYEDEEANAQHLAFHCSAGEGASQSGTFLALTDDVLARVQDAATQIMLGRFAKETQKGNFGIYFGNHENGEVRKIALGE
;
A
#
# COMPACT_ATOMS: atom_id res chain seq x y z
N MET A 1 -23.07 -35.06 8.82
CA MET A 1 -22.71 -33.63 8.75
C MET A 1 -23.71 -32.96 7.83
N THR A 2 -24.43 -31.95 8.31
CA THR A 2 -25.28 -31.13 7.43
C THR A 2 -24.37 -30.46 6.40
N ALA A 3 -24.72 -30.59 5.11
CA ALA A 3 -23.95 -29.97 4.05
C ALA A 3 -23.91 -28.45 4.30
N MET A 4 -22.71 -27.90 4.47
CA MET A 4 -22.52 -26.46 4.63
C MET A 4 -22.91 -25.78 3.31
N ASP A 5 -23.70 -24.71 3.39
CA ASP A 5 -24.01 -23.90 2.21
C ASP A 5 -22.73 -23.21 1.69
N PRO A 6 -22.29 -23.48 0.45
CA PRO A 6 -21.04 -22.92 -0.08
C PRO A 6 -21.04 -21.39 -0.14
N ARG A 7 -22.22 -20.76 -0.33
CA ARG A 7 -22.32 -19.29 -0.35
C ARG A 7 -22.09 -18.70 1.03
N THR A 8 -22.70 -19.29 2.06
CA THR A 8 -22.49 -18.89 3.46
C THR A 8 -21.03 -19.06 3.87
N LEU A 9 -20.40 -20.18 3.52
CA LEU A 9 -18.98 -20.40 3.80
C LEU A 9 -18.08 -19.39 3.09
N ARG A 10 -18.33 -19.10 1.79
CA ARG A 10 -17.60 -18.08 1.03
C ARG A 10 -17.74 -16.69 1.65
N ASN A 11 -18.94 -16.33 2.10
CA ASN A 11 -19.18 -15.06 2.77
C ASN A 11 -18.39 -14.95 4.09
N ALA A 12 -18.31 -16.05 4.84
CA ALA A 12 -17.52 -16.12 6.07
C ALA A 12 -16.02 -15.97 5.79
N PHE A 13 -15.46 -16.66 4.78
CA PHE A 13 -14.05 -16.45 4.39
C PHE A 13 -13.78 -15.02 3.92
N GLY A 14 -14.74 -14.41 3.23
CA GLY A 14 -14.65 -13.03 2.75
C GLY A 14 -14.64 -11.96 3.86
N THR A 15 -14.81 -12.31 5.14
CA THR A 15 -14.65 -11.34 6.24
C THR A 15 -13.19 -11.05 6.55
N PHE A 16 -12.27 -11.96 6.21
CA PHE A 16 -10.84 -11.73 6.36
C PHE A 16 -10.37 -10.80 5.25
N LEU A 17 -9.87 -9.63 5.64
CA LEU A 17 -9.36 -8.61 4.74
C LEU A 17 -8.04 -9.09 4.12
N THR A 18 -7.91 -8.90 2.80
CA THR A 18 -6.75 -9.35 2.03
C THR A 18 -6.26 -8.26 1.10
N GLY A 19 -4.98 -8.29 0.75
CA GLY A 19 -4.51 -7.63 -0.47
C GLY A 19 -4.93 -8.44 -1.71
N VAL A 20 -4.82 -7.81 -2.88
CA VAL A 20 -5.06 -8.47 -4.16
C VAL A 20 -3.73 -8.77 -4.85
N THR A 21 -3.57 -9.98 -5.35
CA THR A 21 -2.37 -10.39 -6.09
C THR A 21 -2.72 -10.89 -7.49
N VAL A 22 -1.78 -10.77 -8.41
CA VAL A 22 -1.77 -11.54 -9.66
C VAL A 22 -0.60 -12.49 -9.63
N VAL A 23 -0.90 -13.78 -9.71
CA VAL A 23 0.10 -14.84 -9.84
C VAL A 23 0.40 -15.02 -11.32
N THR A 24 1.67 -15.05 -11.68
CA THR A 24 2.13 -15.14 -13.07
C THR A 24 3.20 -16.23 -13.23
N ALA A 25 3.23 -16.87 -14.39
CA ALA A 25 4.28 -17.82 -14.77
C ALA A 25 4.36 -17.90 -16.29
N HIS A 26 5.29 -18.69 -16.81
CA HIS A 26 5.28 -19.09 -18.22
C HIS A 26 4.68 -20.50 -18.37
N GLY A 27 3.86 -20.68 -19.40
CA GLY A 27 3.41 -21.99 -19.85
C GLY A 27 4.53 -22.79 -20.51
N GLN A 28 4.23 -24.04 -20.89
CA GLN A 28 5.20 -24.94 -21.53
C GLN A 28 5.70 -24.42 -22.90
N ASP A 29 4.87 -23.64 -23.58
CA ASP A 29 5.16 -22.96 -24.85
C ASP A 29 5.93 -21.64 -24.66
N GLY A 30 6.18 -21.23 -23.42
CA GLY A 30 6.81 -19.96 -23.08
C GLY A 30 5.83 -18.78 -23.04
N GLU A 31 4.54 -19.00 -23.29
CA GLU A 31 3.54 -17.93 -23.24
C GLU A 31 3.28 -17.50 -21.78
N PRO A 32 3.15 -16.19 -21.50
CA PRO A 32 2.88 -15.72 -20.16
C PRO A 32 1.44 -16.06 -19.78
N LEU A 33 1.27 -16.61 -18.58
CA LEU A 33 -0.03 -16.91 -18.00
C LEU A 33 -0.11 -16.32 -16.60
N GLY A 34 -1.33 -16.02 -16.16
CA GLY A 34 -1.52 -15.52 -14.82
C GLY A 34 -2.97 -15.45 -14.41
N PHE A 35 -3.21 -15.32 -13.11
CA PHE A 35 -4.55 -15.24 -12.54
C PHE A 35 -4.57 -14.36 -11.29
N THR A 36 -5.70 -13.71 -11.04
CA THR A 36 -5.91 -12.97 -9.80
C THR A 36 -6.16 -13.92 -8.64
N ALA A 37 -5.46 -13.70 -7.53
CA ALA A 37 -5.62 -14.43 -6.29
C ALA A 37 -5.60 -13.48 -5.08
N ASN A 38 -6.38 -13.81 -4.07
CA ASN A 38 -6.30 -13.16 -2.75
C ASN A 38 -6.10 -14.20 -1.62
N SER A 39 -5.72 -15.42 -1.98
CA SER A 39 -5.37 -16.54 -1.09
C SER A 39 -3.88 -16.59 -0.74
N PHE A 40 -3.19 -15.45 -0.85
CA PHE A 40 -1.76 -15.30 -0.60
C PHE A 40 -1.43 -15.32 0.89
N SER A 41 -0.27 -15.86 1.26
CA SER A 41 0.33 -15.68 2.59
C SER A 41 1.85 -15.80 2.56
N SER A 42 2.54 -14.97 3.35
CA SER A 42 3.95 -15.19 3.71
C SER A 42 4.05 -16.37 4.69
N VAL A 43 5.01 -17.28 4.49
CA VAL A 43 5.11 -18.54 5.26
C VAL A 43 6.35 -18.60 6.14
N SER A 44 7.52 -18.26 5.59
CA SER A 44 8.80 -18.37 6.29
C SER A 44 9.76 -17.29 5.82
N LEU A 45 10.66 -16.85 6.72
CA LEU A 45 11.75 -15.91 6.40
C LEU A 45 13.08 -16.63 6.10
N ASP A 46 13.32 -17.79 6.72
CA ASP A 46 14.53 -18.61 6.49
C ASP A 46 14.18 -20.12 6.51
N PRO A 47 14.08 -20.79 5.34
CA PRO A 47 14.19 -20.21 3.99
C PRO A 47 13.01 -19.28 3.66
N PRO A 48 13.16 -18.33 2.71
CA PRO A 48 12.10 -17.37 2.38
C PRO A 48 10.99 -18.04 1.56
N LEU A 49 9.86 -18.35 2.20
CA LEU A 49 8.73 -19.06 1.59
C LEU A 49 7.46 -18.23 1.61
N LEU A 50 6.68 -18.35 0.54
CA LEU A 50 5.31 -17.85 0.42
C LEU A 50 4.39 -18.92 -0.16
N LEU A 51 3.08 -18.72 -0.04
CA LEU A 51 2.08 -19.57 -0.67
C LEU A 51 0.96 -18.80 -1.37
N VAL A 52 0.32 -19.47 -2.32
CA VAL A 52 -0.94 -19.04 -2.95
C VAL A 52 -1.77 -20.26 -3.34
N CYS A 53 -3.10 -20.17 -3.25
CA CYS A 53 -3.99 -21.27 -3.63
C CYS A 53 -4.51 -21.09 -5.06
N LEU A 54 -4.37 -22.14 -5.87
CA LEU A 54 -4.86 -22.22 -7.25
C LEU A 54 -6.05 -23.18 -7.32
N ALA A 55 -7.17 -22.73 -7.89
CA ALA A 55 -8.33 -23.59 -8.10
C ALA A 55 -8.02 -24.68 -9.13
N LYS A 56 -8.40 -25.93 -8.84
CA LYS A 56 -8.27 -27.05 -9.79
C LYS A 56 -9.12 -26.88 -11.06
N SER A 57 -10.11 -25.99 -11.00
CA SER A 57 -10.96 -25.61 -12.14
C SER A 57 -10.34 -24.53 -13.04
N SER A 58 -9.15 -24.01 -12.69
CA SER A 58 -8.44 -23.04 -13.52
C SER A 58 -8.04 -23.66 -14.86
N SER A 59 -8.20 -22.91 -15.96
CA SER A 59 -7.67 -23.31 -17.27
C SER A 59 -6.15 -23.43 -17.28
N ASN A 60 -5.48 -22.76 -16.35
CA ASN A 60 -4.02 -22.71 -16.24
C ASN A 60 -3.49 -23.69 -15.19
N TYR A 61 -4.34 -24.61 -14.68
CA TYR A 61 -3.98 -25.49 -13.56
C TYR A 61 -2.72 -26.30 -13.84
N ASP A 62 -2.75 -27.14 -14.88
CA ASP A 62 -1.63 -28.04 -15.20
C ASP A 62 -0.35 -27.25 -15.49
N ALA A 63 -0.46 -26.18 -16.29
CA ALA A 63 0.67 -25.33 -16.65
C ALA A 63 1.33 -24.66 -15.42
N LEU A 64 0.53 -24.20 -14.44
CA LEU A 64 1.06 -23.58 -13.22
C LEU A 64 1.64 -24.60 -12.25
N THR A 65 1.04 -25.79 -12.12
CA THR A 65 1.57 -26.81 -11.20
C THR A 65 2.84 -27.48 -11.72
N GLU A 66 3.05 -27.45 -13.04
CA GLU A 66 4.25 -27.98 -13.70
C GLU A 66 5.33 -26.91 -13.95
N ALA A 67 5.01 -25.63 -13.75
CA ALA A 67 5.96 -24.54 -13.93
C ALA A 67 7.14 -24.65 -12.94
N SER A 68 8.34 -24.30 -13.41
CA SER A 68 9.55 -24.27 -12.57
C SER A 68 9.52 -23.17 -11.50
N GLY A 69 8.67 -22.16 -11.68
CA GLY A 69 8.55 -21.00 -10.82
C GLY A 69 7.31 -20.17 -11.16
N PHE A 70 7.03 -19.21 -10.31
CA PHE A 70 5.96 -18.24 -10.49
C PHE A 70 6.31 -16.94 -9.78
N ALA A 71 5.74 -15.83 -10.24
CA ALA A 71 5.76 -14.57 -9.51
C ALA A 71 4.41 -14.27 -8.85
N VAL A 72 4.47 -13.59 -7.71
CA VAL A 72 3.32 -13.00 -7.02
C VAL A 72 3.45 -11.49 -7.11
N ASN A 73 2.50 -10.85 -7.77
CA ASN A 73 2.44 -9.40 -7.97
C ASN A 73 1.36 -8.83 -7.06
N ILE A 74 1.73 -8.17 -5.95
CA ILE A 74 0.80 -7.50 -5.06
C ILE A 74 0.36 -6.19 -5.72
N LEU A 75 -0.91 -6.13 -6.15
CA LEU A 75 -1.42 -5.01 -6.94
C LEU A 75 -1.49 -3.72 -6.12
N ALA A 76 -1.20 -2.60 -6.77
CA ALA A 76 -1.41 -1.26 -6.21
C ALA A 76 -2.88 -0.84 -6.29
N GLU A 77 -3.28 0.15 -5.48
CA GLU A 77 -4.65 0.70 -5.44
C GLU A 77 -5.21 1.11 -6.81
N THR A 78 -4.34 1.55 -7.72
CA THR A 78 -4.69 1.97 -9.08
C THR A 78 -4.99 0.81 -10.02
N GLN A 79 -4.60 -0.42 -9.67
CA GLN A 79 -4.61 -1.61 -10.54
C GLN A 79 -5.87 -2.50 -10.35
N LYS A 80 -7.00 -1.88 -10.03
CA LYS A 80 -8.29 -2.58 -9.91
C LYS A 80 -8.71 -3.24 -11.24
N ASP A 81 -8.46 -2.58 -12.35
CA ASP A 81 -8.68 -3.07 -13.70
C ASP A 81 -7.82 -4.30 -14.01
N VAL A 82 -6.53 -4.28 -13.65
CA VAL A 82 -5.62 -5.44 -13.77
C VAL A 82 -6.18 -6.64 -13.01
N SER A 83 -6.61 -6.45 -11.76
CA SER A 83 -7.29 -7.51 -10.98
C SER A 83 -8.49 -8.10 -11.71
N ASN A 84 -9.34 -7.27 -12.31
CA ASN A 84 -10.53 -7.73 -13.02
C ASN A 84 -10.16 -8.50 -14.29
N THR A 85 -9.18 -8.01 -15.07
CA THR A 85 -8.70 -8.67 -16.29
C THR A 85 -8.19 -10.08 -15.97
N PHE A 86 -7.29 -10.20 -14.98
CA PHE A 86 -6.67 -11.47 -14.60
C PHE A 86 -7.62 -12.45 -13.86
N ALA A 87 -8.78 -11.98 -13.39
CA ALA A 87 -9.85 -12.81 -12.87
C ALA A 87 -10.85 -13.28 -13.96
N SER A 88 -10.81 -12.67 -15.16
CA SER A 88 -11.79 -12.87 -16.22
C SER A 88 -11.30 -13.80 -17.34
N ARG A 89 -12.20 -14.24 -18.22
CA ARG A 89 -11.87 -15.09 -19.39
C ARG A 89 -11.55 -14.25 -20.64
N VAL A 90 -10.59 -13.33 -20.52
CA VAL A 90 -10.06 -12.57 -21.66
C VAL A 90 -8.95 -13.37 -22.35
N GLU A 91 -8.86 -13.27 -23.67
CA GLU A 91 -7.92 -14.02 -24.52
C GLU A 91 -6.46 -13.64 -24.27
N ASP A 92 -6.15 -12.33 -24.23
CA ASP A 92 -4.83 -11.82 -23.88
C ASP A 92 -4.92 -10.89 -22.65
N ARG A 93 -4.57 -11.43 -21.49
CA ARG A 93 -4.58 -10.69 -20.21
C ARG A 93 -3.36 -9.77 -20.07
N PHE A 94 -2.24 -10.11 -20.71
CA PHE A 94 -0.98 -9.38 -20.56
C PHE A 94 -0.92 -8.15 -21.47
N ALA A 95 -1.76 -8.07 -22.50
CA ALA A 95 -1.90 -6.86 -23.31
C ALA A 95 -2.41 -5.61 -22.53
N THR A 96 -3.00 -5.79 -21.35
CA THR A 96 -3.58 -4.68 -20.57
C THR A 96 -2.66 -4.12 -19.50
N VAL A 97 -1.42 -4.63 -19.37
CA VAL A 97 -0.51 -4.24 -18.30
C VAL A 97 0.94 -4.34 -18.77
N ASP A 98 1.77 -3.36 -18.41
CA ASP A 98 3.20 -3.41 -18.67
C ASP A 98 3.87 -4.43 -17.75
N TRP A 99 4.68 -5.30 -18.31
CA TRP A 99 5.39 -6.34 -17.55
C TRP A 99 6.77 -6.61 -18.15
N LYS A 100 7.64 -7.20 -17.33
CA LYS A 100 8.99 -7.63 -17.69
C LYS A 100 9.26 -9.03 -17.18
N VAL A 101 10.25 -9.71 -17.77
CA VAL A 101 10.74 -10.97 -17.22
C VAL A 101 11.51 -10.67 -15.93
N GLY A 102 11.10 -11.30 -14.84
CA GLY A 102 11.72 -11.18 -13.52
C GLY A 102 13.09 -11.87 -13.46
N PRO A 103 13.89 -11.60 -12.41
CA PRO A 103 15.26 -12.14 -12.30
C PRO A 103 15.35 -13.68 -12.26
N ASN A 104 14.30 -14.37 -11.82
CA ASN A 104 14.17 -15.83 -11.80
C ASN A 104 13.27 -16.34 -12.95
N GLY A 105 12.83 -15.46 -13.85
CA GLY A 105 12.23 -15.80 -15.13
C GLY A 105 10.72 -15.68 -15.20
N SER A 106 10.01 -15.41 -14.10
CA SER A 106 8.55 -15.25 -14.11
C SER A 106 8.14 -13.85 -14.60
N PRO A 107 6.96 -13.66 -15.22
CA PRO A 107 6.47 -12.33 -15.57
C PRO A 107 6.23 -11.46 -14.33
N VAL A 108 6.83 -10.28 -14.25
CA VAL A 108 6.65 -9.29 -13.17
C VAL A 108 5.95 -8.07 -13.73
N LEU A 109 4.83 -7.67 -13.12
CA LEU A 109 4.04 -6.53 -13.54
C LEU A 109 4.65 -5.21 -13.03
N SER A 110 4.46 -4.14 -13.79
CA SER A 110 4.90 -2.78 -13.41
C SER A 110 3.89 -2.13 -12.46
N ASP A 111 4.32 -1.08 -11.74
CA ASP A 111 3.49 -0.24 -10.86
C ASP A 111 2.75 -0.98 -9.74
N VAL A 112 3.19 -2.20 -9.42
CA VAL A 112 2.68 -3.00 -8.30
C VAL A 112 3.18 -2.46 -6.98
N ALA A 113 2.43 -2.72 -5.90
CA ALA A 113 2.85 -2.39 -4.55
C ALA A 113 4.09 -3.21 -4.14
N ALA A 114 4.17 -4.47 -4.58
CA ALA A 114 5.36 -5.31 -4.45
C ALA A 114 5.29 -6.49 -5.42
N TRP A 115 6.42 -7.12 -5.71
CA TRP A 115 6.46 -8.42 -6.39
C TRP A 115 7.48 -9.37 -5.77
N PHE A 116 7.23 -10.67 -5.93
CA PHE A 116 8.12 -11.76 -5.50
C PHE A 116 8.27 -12.74 -6.67
N ASP A 117 9.49 -12.98 -7.14
CA ASP A 117 9.80 -13.97 -8.18
C ASP A 117 10.38 -15.23 -7.54
N CYS A 118 9.67 -16.35 -7.69
CA CYS A 118 9.86 -17.55 -6.90
C CYS A 118 10.19 -18.76 -7.77
N SER A 119 10.99 -19.69 -7.23
CA SER A 119 11.03 -21.07 -7.72
C SER A 119 9.93 -21.89 -7.06
N MET A 120 9.32 -22.83 -7.79
CA MET A 120 8.35 -23.76 -7.22
C MET A 120 9.02 -24.64 -6.17
N HIS A 121 8.58 -24.53 -4.92
CA HIS A 121 9.11 -25.32 -3.81
C HIS A 121 8.28 -26.59 -3.59
N ASN A 122 6.94 -26.47 -3.61
CA ASN A 122 6.04 -27.60 -3.48
C ASN A 122 4.64 -27.28 -4.01
N VAL A 123 3.89 -28.32 -4.41
CA VAL A 123 2.47 -28.25 -4.74
C VAL A 123 1.72 -29.23 -3.85
N VAL A 124 0.84 -28.71 -3.00
CA VAL A 124 0.10 -29.52 -2.02
C VAL A 124 -1.37 -29.62 -2.42
N ASP A 125 -1.88 -30.84 -2.52
CA ASP A 125 -3.30 -31.09 -2.77
C ASP A 125 -4.17 -30.62 -1.57
N ALA A 126 -5.16 -29.76 -1.82
CA ALA A 126 -5.97 -29.17 -0.78
C ALA A 126 -7.45 -29.02 -1.21
N GLY A 127 -8.12 -30.16 -1.43
CA GLY A 127 -9.55 -30.17 -1.76
C GLY A 127 -9.82 -29.74 -3.20
N ASP A 128 -10.60 -28.68 -3.42
CA ASP A 128 -10.88 -28.12 -4.75
C ASP A 128 -9.78 -27.15 -5.24
N HIS A 129 -8.73 -26.96 -4.44
CA HIS A 129 -7.55 -26.17 -4.77
C HIS A 129 -6.27 -26.99 -4.61
N ALA A 130 -5.18 -26.47 -5.18
CA ALA A 130 -3.81 -26.82 -4.82
C ALA A 130 -3.14 -25.60 -4.16
N ILE A 131 -2.28 -25.85 -3.18
CA ILE A 131 -1.44 -24.83 -2.55
C ILE A 131 -0.11 -24.85 -3.28
N LEU A 132 0.21 -23.76 -3.96
CA LEU A 132 1.53 -23.53 -4.55
C LEU A 132 2.40 -22.88 -3.47
N ILE A 133 3.52 -23.51 -3.13
CA ILE A 133 4.52 -22.97 -2.21
C ILE A 133 5.72 -22.56 -3.06
N GLY A 134 6.10 -21.29 -2.96
CA GLY A 134 7.23 -20.70 -3.68
C GLY A 134 8.35 -20.34 -2.72
N GLU A 135 9.59 -20.62 -3.13
CA GLU A 135 10.78 -20.07 -2.48
C GLU A 135 11.19 -18.79 -3.19
N VAL A 136 11.23 -17.68 -2.46
CA VAL A 136 11.50 -16.34 -3.01
C VAL A 136 12.96 -16.25 -3.44
N LYS A 137 13.20 -15.94 -4.71
CA LYS A 137 14.56 -15.78 -5.28
C LYS A 137 14.89 -14.32 -5.54
N ALA A 138 13.90 -13.50 -5.84
CA ALA A 138 14.02 -12.05 -5.93
C ALA A 138 12.70 -11.38 -5.50
N PHE A 139 12.77 -10.15 -5.03
CA PHE A 139 11.61 -9.35 -4.70
C PHE A 139 11.93 -7.85 -4.82
N GLU A 140 10.89 -7.04 -4.97
CA GLU A 140 10.99 -5.58 -4.91
C GLU A 140 9.71 -5.04 -4.27
N THR A 141 9.85 -3.96 -3.52
CA THR A 141 8.73 -3.22 -2.94
C THR A 141 8.64 -1.85 -3.58
N GLY A 142 7.46 -1.53 -4.12
CA GLY A 142 7.15 -0.20 -4.61
C GLY A 142 6.73 0.75 -3.48
N VAL A 143 6.41 1.97 -3.85
CA VAL A 143 5.88 2.99 -2.93
C VAL A 143 4.37 2.97 -2.82
N ALA A 144 3.68 2.40 -3.81
CA ALA A 144 2.23 2.43 -3.90
C ALA A 144 1.59 1.59 -2.79
N ASN A 145 0.48 2.07 -2.24
CA ASN A 145 -0.34 1.27 -1.34
C ASN A 145 -0.94 0.08 -2.11
N GLY A 146 -1.15 -1.03 -1.40
CA GLY A 146 -1.77 -2.22 -1.96
C GLY A 146 -3.28 -2.06 -2.17
N LEU A 147 -3.80 -2.66 -3.23
CA LEU A 147 -5.23 -2.82 -3.45
C LEU A 147 -5.79 -3.83 -2.44
N GLY A 148 -6.81 -3.41 -1.69
CA GLY A 148 -7.50 -4.23 -0.72
C GLY A 148 -8.73 -4.92 -1.28
N TYR A 149 -9.08 -6.08 -0.70
CA TYR A 149 -10.32 -6.80 -0.97
C TYR A 149 -10.93 -7.38 0.31
N ALA A 150 -12.19 -7.06 0.55
CA ALA A 150 -12.97 -7.55 1.68
C ALA A 150 -14.45 -7.68 1.30
N ARG A 151 -15.13 -8.73 1.76
CA ARG A 151 -16.57 -8.97 1.58
C ARG A 151 -17.07 -8.84 0.14
N GLY A 152 -16.23 -9.20 -0.84
CA GLY A 152 -16.58 -9.14 -2.26
C GLY A 152 -16.39 -7.77 -2.92
N ALA A 153 -15.75 -6.82 -2.23
CA ALA A 153 -15.51 -5.47 -2.73
C ALA A 153 -14.03 -5.09 -2.60
N TYR A 154 -13.56 -4.28 -3.54
CA TYR A 154 -12.26 -3.62 -3.42
C TYR A 154 -12.35 -2.44 -2.47
N PHE A 155 -11.27 -2.17 -1.75
CA PHE A 155 -11.07 -0.95 -0.98
C PHE A 155 -9.64 -0.45 -1.14
N THR A 156 -9.43 0.85 -0.94
CA THR A 156 -8.13 1.49 -0.99
C THR A 156 -7.97 2.39 0.22
N ALA A 157 -6.76 2.53 0.76
CA ALA A 157 -6.45 3.50 1.81
C ALA A 157 -6.78 4.93 1.33
N THR A 158 -6.53 5.24 0.05
CA THR A 158 -6.87 6.55 -0.53
C THR A 158 -8.38 6.85 -0.55
N GLN A 159 -9.24 5.83 -0.61
CA GLN A 159 -10.70 6.02 -0.69
C GLN A 159 -11.28 6.66 0.58
N GLU A 160 -10.82 6.28 1.78
CA GLU A 160 -11.32 6.84 3.04
C GLU A 160 -10.99 8.32 3.21
N VAL A 161 -9.94 8.79 2.55
CA VAL A 161 -9.53 10.20 2.57
C VAL A 161 -10.25 11.02 1.49
N SER A 162 -10.41 10.45 0.30
CA SER A 162 -10.94 11.16 -0.87
C SER A 162 -12.38 11.67 -0.72
N SER A 163 -13.15 11.11 0.23
CA SER A 163 -14.50 11.55 0.58
C SER A 163 -14.55 12.80 1.48
N ILE A 164 -13.42 13.27 1.99
CA ILE A 164 -13.37 14.51 2.78
C ILE A 164 -13.46 15.69 1.83
N GLN A 165 -14.64 16.29 1.77
CA GLN A 165 -14.83 17.59 1.16
C GLN A 165 -14.58 18.66 2.23
N VAL A 166 -13.81 19.67 1.84
CA VAL A 166 -13.52 20.81 2.70
C VAL A 166 -14.23 22.03 2.15
N ASP A 167 -15.04 22.66 3.00
CA ASP A 167 -15.78 23.90 2.71
C ASP A 167 -15.20 25.12 3.44
N SER A 168 -14.15 24.94 4.25
CA SER A 168 -13.40 25.98 4.98
C SER A 168 -11.92 26.01 4.57
N GLU A 169 -11.17 27.01 5.03
CA GLU A 169 -9.73 27.07 4.76
C GLU A 169 -9.02 25.88 5.43
N THR A 170 -8.37 25.02 4.64
CA THR A 170 -7.65 23.85 5.15
C THR A 170 -6.22 23.80 4.67
N VAL A 171 -5.31 23.51 5.59
CA VAL A 171 -3.91 23.25 5.30
C VAL A 171 -3.70 21.74 5.24
N VAL A 172 -3.32 21.22 4.08
CA VAL A 172 -2.89 19.83 3.93
C VAL A 172 -1.38 19.74 4.09
N SER A 173 -0.91 18.81 4.91
CA SER A 173 0.52 18.61 5.20
C SER A 173 0.94 17.18 4.85
N ALA A 174 2.09 17.02 4.20
CA ALA A 174 2.66 15.71 3.90
C ALA A 174 3.73 15.32 4.94
N LEU A 175 3.44 14.35 5.80
CA LEU A 175 4.48 13.61 6.53
C LEU A 175 5.08 12.56 5.58
N LEU A 176 5.93 13.03 4.66
CA LEU A 176 6.57 12.16 3.67
C LEU A 176 7.74 11.41 4.30
N GLU A 177 7.54 10.11 4.56
CA GLU A 177 8.49 9.25 5.26
C GLU A 177 9.32 8.38 4.29
N ARG A 178 10.62 8.26 4.58
CA ARG A 178 11.53 7.25 4.03
C ARG A 178 12.58 6.87 5.06
N ASP A 179 12.84 5.58 5.27
CA ASP A 179 13.87 5.09 6.20
C ASP A 179 13.81 5.69 7.61
N LYS A 180 12.58 5.86 8.17
CA LYS A 180 12.33 6.51 9.46
C LYS A 180 12.76 7.99 9.52
N LYS A 181 12.90 8.62 8.37
CA LYS A 181 13.15 10.06 8.22
C LYS A 181 11.94 10.70 7.56
N VAL A 182 11.70 11.96 7.89
CA VAL A 182 10.62 12.77 7.30
C VAL A 182 11.23 13.88 6.48
N LEU A 183 10.65 14.18 5.32
CA LEU A 183 11.06 15.31 4.50
C LEU A 183 10.65 16.65 5.14
N PHE A 184 11.60 17.58 5.24
CA PHE A 184 11.35 18.97 5.63
C PHE A 184 11.85 19.95 4.58
N PHE A 185 11.19 21.11 4.50
CA PHE A 185 11.77 22.31 3.93
C PHE A 185 12.41 23.13 5.04
N GLU A 186 13.60 23.66 4.76
CA GLU A 186 14.35 24.53 5.66
C GLU A 186 14.35 25.94 5.09
N ASP A 187 14.01 26.94 5.91
CA ASP A 187 14.11 28.35 5.54
C ASP A 187 15.52 28.92 5.78
N ASP A 188 15.75 30.18 5.39
CA ASP A 188 17.04 30.85 5.56
C ASP A 188 17.45 31.01 7.04
N ALA A 189 16.50 30.89 7.98
CA ALA A 189 16.74 30.95 9.43
C ALA A 189 16.99 29.56 10.05
N GLY A 190 17.00 28.50 9.24
CA GLY A 190 17.21 27.12 9.67
C GLY A 190 15.98 26.47 10.32
N GLN A 191 14.81 27.12 10.23
CA GLN A 191 13.55 26.59 10.72
C GLN A 191 12.99 25.57 9.72
N LEU A 192 12.40 24.52 10.25
CA LEU A 192 11.87 23.40 9.50
C LEU A 192 10.35 23.47 9.42
N ARG A 193 9.84 23.18 8.23
CA ARG A 193 8.41 23.00 7.97
C ARG A 193 8.16 21.75 7.13
N LEU A 194 7.01 21.12 7.33
CA LEU A 194 6.55 20.05 6.43
C LEU A 194 6.20 20.64 5.05
N PRO A 195 6.19 19.82 3.98
CA PRO A 195 5.50 20.18 2.75
C PRO A 195 4.02 20.40 3.05
N THR A 196 3.52 21.60 2.77
CA THR A 196 2.13 21.98 3.02
C THR A 196 1.51 22.69 1.83
N ARG A 197 0.18 22.65 1.74
CA ARG A 197 -0.61 23.39 0.76
C ARG A 197 -1.95 23.85 1.36
N ASN A 198 -2.36 25.06 1.02
CA ASN A 198 -3.68 25.57 1.41
C ASN A 198 -4.72 25.13 0.37
N VAL A 199 -5.83 24.61 0.85
CA VAL A 199 -6.96 24.09 0.09
C VAL A 199 -8.20 24.83 0.57
N SER A 200 -8.69 25.76 -0.24
CA SER A 200 -9.93 26.51 0.03
C SER A 200 -11.15 25.94 -0.68
N LYS A 201 -10.94 25.05 -1.66
CA LYS A 201 -11.99 24.34 -2.40
C LYS A 201 -11.42 23.12 -3.12
N GLY A 202 -12.06 21.96 -3.01
CA GLY A 202 -11.67 20.73 -3.73
C GLY A 202 -11.41 19.56 -2.79
N THR A 203 -10.69 18.54 -3.27
CA THR A 203 -10.32 17.36 -2.47
C THR A 203 -8.89 17.51 -1.95
N PRO A 204 -8.67 17.44 -0.63
CA PRO A 204 -7.34 17.47 0.00
C PRO A 204 -6.32 16.53 -0.66
N THR A 205 -6.75 15.33 -1.05
CA THR A 205 -5.89 14.31 -1.68
C THR A 205 -5.34 14.76 -3.03
N LYS A 206 -6.12 15.47 -3.85
CA LYS A 206 -5.66 15.94 -5.16
C LYS A 206 -4.54 16.97 -5.00
N GLU A 207 -4.74 17.92 -4.09
CA GLU A 207 -3.75 18.95 -3.79
C GLU A 207 -2.50 18.38 -3.14
N LEU A 208 -2.66 17.36 -2.30
CA LEU A 208 -1.55 16.61 -1.74
C LEU A 208 -0.76 15.83 -2.80
N THR A 209 -1.42 15.16 -3.75
CA THR A 209 -0.72 14.48 -4.86
C THR A 209 0.11 15.46 -5.67
N ALA A 210 -0.46 16.62 -6.03
CA ALA A 210 0.27 17.66 -6.76
C ALA A 210 1.46 18.21 -5.95
N LEU A 211 1.31 18.39 -4.63
CA LEU A 211 2.39 18.79 -3.74
C LEU A 211 3.53 17.74 -3.73
N LEU A 212 3.20 16.45 -3.73
CA LEU A 212 4.20 15.38 -3.76
C LEU A 212 4.95 15.31 -5.10
N GLU A 213 4.27 15.57 -6.22
CA GLU A 213 4.91 15.69 -7.53
C GLU A 213 5.94 16.84 -7.57
N GLU A 214 5.66 17.97 -6.93
CA GLU A 214 6.59 19.11 -6.81
C GLU A 214 7.81 18.82 -5.94
N VAL A 215 7.67 17.95 -4.93
CA VAL A 215 8.82 17.47 -4.15
C VAL A 215 9.75 16.63 -5.04
N GLY A 216 9.19 15.92 -6.03
CA GLY A 216 9.95 15.25 -7.08
C GLY A 216 10.63 13.96 -6.66
N VAL A 217 10.07 13.25 -5.68
CA VAL A 217 10.44 11.86 -5.33
C VAL A 217 9.23 10.95 -5.58
N PRO A 218 9.42 9.71 -6.07
CA PRO A 218 8.33 8.74 -6.13
C PRO A 218 7.67 8.60 -4.77
N SER A 219 6.35 8.71 -4.71
CA SER A 219 5.63 8.77 -3.43
C SER A 219 4.20 8.26 -3.53
N SER A 220 3.64 7.85 -2.40
CA SER A 220 2.22 7.51 -2.25
C SER A 220 1.57 8.26 -1.09
N VAL A 221 0.30 8.61 -1.26
CA VAL A 221 -0.53 9.14 -0.19
C VAL A 221 -1.04 7.98 0.64
N GLY A 222 -0.77 7.98 1.94
CA GLY A 222 -1.32 7.00 2.88
C GLY A 222 -2.62 7.49 3.50
N PHE A 223 -2.69 7.44 4.82
CA PHE A 223 -3.86 7.80 5.61
C PHE A 223 -3.69 9.16 6.29
N ILE A 224 -4.79 9.70 6.81
CA ILE A 224 -4.73 10.90 7.66
C ILE A 224 -4.13 10.50 9.00
N TYR A 225 -2.95 11.03 9.29
CA TYR A 225 -2.28 10.83 10.56
C TYR A 225 -2.88 11.70 11.67
N SER A 226 -3.15 12.98 11.34
CA SER A 226 -3.65 13.95 12.31
C SER A 226 -4.64 14.92 11.68
N VAL A 227 -5.71 15.22 12.41
CA VAL A 227 -6.63 16.33 12.12
C VAL A 227 -6.66 17.25 13.33
N TYR A 228 -6.43 18.54 13.12
CA TYR A 228 -6.65 19.54 14.15
C TYR A 228 -7.18 20.86 13.59
N GLU A 229 -7.84 21.64 14.45
CA GLU A 229 -8.26 23.01 14.13
C GLU A 229 -7.27 23.99 14.75
N ASP A 230 -6.81 24.94 13.95
CA ASP A 230 -6.11 26.13 14.38
C ASP A 230 -7.15 27.23 14.58
N GLU A 231 -7.55 27.44 15.84
CA GLU A 231 -8.55 28.44 16.21
C GLU A 231 -8.07 29.88 15.96
N GLU A 232 -6.75 30.12 16.01
CA GLU A 232 -6.18 31.45 15.77
C GLU A 232 -6.18 31.79 14.27
N ALA A 233 -5.81 30.83 13.43
CA ALA A 233 -5.82 30.98 11.97
C ALA A 233 -7.21 30.74 11.35
N ASN A 234 -8.18 30.23 12.13
CA ASN A 234 -9.48 29.76 11.65
C ASN A 234 -9.35 28.78 10.47
N ALA A 235 -8.38 27.87 10.57
CA ALA A 235 -8.02 26.92 9.53
C ALA A 235 -8.01 25.49 10.10
N GLN A 236 -8.46 24.53 9.29
CA GLN A 236 -8.32 23.11 9.63
C GLN A 236 -6.99 22.59 9.07
N HIS A 237 -6.31 21.74 9.82
CA HIS A 237 -5.05 21.12 9.42
C HIS A 237 -5.24 19.61 9.27
N LEU A 238 -4.92 19.10 8.07
CA LEU A 238 -4.95 17.68 7.75
C LEU A 238 -3.52 17.21 7.44
N ALA A 239 -2.96 16.42 8.33
CA ALA A 239 -1.61 15.87 8.15
C ALA A 239 -1.71 14.42 7.68
N PHE A 240 -1.11 14.15 6.52
CA PHE A 240 -1.12 12.87 5.84
C PHE A 240 0.18 12.13 6.06
N HIS A 241 0.10 10.87 6.46
CA HIS A 241 1.25 9.98 6.34
C HIS A 241 1.40 9.59 4.87
N CYS A 242 2.59 9.83 4.31
CA CYS A 242 2.92 9.52 2.92
C CYS A 242 4.22 8.71 2.90
N SER A 243 4.36 7.80 1.93
CA SER A 243 5.60 7.04 1.75
C SER A 243 6.40 7.60 0.58
N ALA A 244 7.72 7.70 0.72
CA ALA A 244 8.65 8.06 -0.35
C ALA A 244 9.55 6.87 -0.72
N GLY A 245 9.75 6.70 -2.03
CA GLY A 245 10.66 5.73 -2.62
C GLY A 245 12.08 6.25 -2.70
N GLU A 246 12.97 5.49 -3.32
CA GLU A 246 14.36 5.89 -3.53
C GLU A 246 14.48 7.11 -4.46
N GLY A 247 15.54 7.90 -4.29
CA GLY A 247 15.84 9.08 -5.10
C GLY A 247 16.13 10.34 -4.28
N ALA A 248 16.77 11.33 -4.90
CA ALA A 248 16.91 12.66 -4.30
C ALA A 248 15.61 13.44 -4.49
N SER A 249 15.14 14.13 -3.45
CA SER A 249 14.07 15.12 -3.63
C SER A 249 14.60 16.32 -4.40
N GLN A 250 13.75 16.96 -5.20
CA GLN A 250 14.08 18.22 -5.88
C GLN A 250 14.14 19.39 -4.89
N SER A 251 13.41 19.27 -3.79
CA SER A 251 13.35 20.25 -2.71
C SER A 251 13.28 19.55 -1.35
N GLY A 252 13.79 20.23 -0.31
CA GLY A 252 13.78 19.71 1.06
C GLY A 252 14.80 18.62 1.35
N THR A 253 14.80 18.13 2.59
CA THR A 253 15.75 17.13 3.08
C THR A 253 15.07 16.16 4.03
N PHE A 254 15.39 14.87 3.89
CA PHE A 254 14.92 13.83 4.80
C PHE A 254 15.75 13.84 6.09
N LEU A 255 15.10 14.14 7.21
CA LEU A 255 15.73 14.23 8.53
C LEU A 255 15.11 13.22 9.49
N ALA A 256 15.94 12.61 10.34
CA ALA A 256 15.47 11.79 11.45
C ALA A 256 14.85 12.69 12.53
N LEU A 257 13.70 12.30 13.07
CA LEU A 257 12.98 13.06 14.10
C LEU A 257 13.65 12.94 15.49
N THR A 258 14.82 13.55 15.61
CA THR A 258 15.55 13.74 16.85
C THR A 258 15.05 14.98 17.59
N ASP A 259 15.34 15.09 18.89
CA ASP A 259 14.95 16.26 19.69
C ASP A 259 15.48 17.58 19.09
N ASP A 260 16.70 17.57 18.54
CA ASP A 260 17.30 18.74 17.87
C ASP A 260 16.56 19.14 16.59
N VAL A 261 16.07 18.15 15.82
CA VAL A 261 15.27 18.41 14.61
C VAL A 261 13.88 18.92 15.01
N LEU A 262 13.26 18.32 16.01
CA LEU A 262 11.95 18.76 16.51
C LEU A 262 12.00 20.19 17.07
N ALA A 263 13.09 20.58 17.73
CA ALA A 263 13.28 21.94 18.25
C ALA A 263 13.38 23.03 17.17
N ARG A 264 13.63 22.64 15.91
CA ARG A 264 13.69 23.55 14.75
C ARG A 264 12.37 23.65 14.00
N VAL A 265 11.34 22.89 14.40
CA VAL A 265 10.03 22.92 13.73
C VAL A 265 9.32 24.23 14.11
N GLN A 266 8.92 25.00 13.10
CA GLN A 266 8.42 26.36 13.27
C GLN A 266 7.13 26.45 14.10
N ASP A 267 6.22 25.49 13.92
CA ASP A 267 4.90 25.48 14.53
C ASP A 267 4.81 24.46 15.67
N ALA A 268 4.29 24.89 16.83
CA ALA A 268 4.19 24.09 18.04
C ALA A 268 3.25 22.89 17.86
N ALA A 269 2.14 23.04 17.13
CA ALA A 269 1.22 21.94 16.87
C ALA A 269 1.89 20.85 16.02
N THR A 270 2.62 21.26 14.98
CA THR A 270 3.43 20.39 14.12
C THR A 270 4.54 19.71 14.91
N GLN A 271 5.23 20.43 15.80
CA GLN A 271 6.26 19.85 16.68
C GLN A 271 5.69 18.76 17.59
N ILE A 272 4.55 19.01 18.24
CA ILE A 272 3.86 18.03 19.10
C ILE A 272 3.43 16.81 18.28
N MET A 273 2.83 17.04 17.11
CA MET A 273 2.41 15.98 16.19
C MET A 273 3.60 15.09 15.78
N LEU A 274 4.72 15.69 15.35
CA LEU A 274 5.92 14.97 14.95
C LEU A 274 6.58 14.23 16.12
N GLY A 275 6.53 14.80 17.33
CA GLY A 275 6.98 14.12 18.55
C GLY A 275 6.15 12.88 18.90
N ARG A 276 4.84 12.88 18.60
CA ARG A 276 4.00 11.68 18.69
C ARG A 276 4.37 10.67 17.60
N PHE A 277 4.47 11.13 16.36
CA PHE A 277 4.81 10.29 15.22
C PHE A 277 6.14 9.56 15.44
N ALA A 278 7.19 10.26 15.88
CA ALA A 278 8.49 9.67 16.20
C ALA A 278 8.41 8.54 17.25
N LYS A 279 7.55 8.68 18.27
CA LYS A 279 7.34 7.66 19.31
C LYS A 279 6.55 6.46 18.80
N GLU A 280 5.63 6.67 17.85
CA GLU A 280 4.79 5.63 17.25
C GLU A 280 5.55 4.81 16.21
N THR A 281 6.36 5.44 15.35
CA THR A 281 7.23 4.76 14.38
C THR A 281 8.24 3.84 15.06
N GLN A 282 8.70 4.17 16.26
CA GLN A 282 9.58 3.29 17.06
C GLN A 282 8.86 2.05 17.60
N LYS A 283 7.53 2.11 17.77
CA LYS A 283 6.71 1.03 18.33
C LYS A 283 5.98 0.20 17.26
N GLY A 284 5.99 0.65 16.01
CA GLY A 284 5.36 -0.04 14.87
C GLY A 284 3.83 -0.04 14.91
N ASN A 285 3.20 0.96 15.51
CA ASN A 285 1.75 1.02 15.67
C ASN A 285 1.26 2.45 15.41
N PHE A 286 0.48 2.65 14.35
CA PHE A 286 -0.07 3.96 13.97
C PHE A 286 -1.51 4.10 14.49
N GLY A 287 -1.85 5.24 15.09
CA GLY A 287 -3.21 5.64 15.44
C GLY A 287 -3.59 6.94 14.75
N ILE A 288 -4.87 7.14 14.44
CA ILE A 288 -5.37 8.42 13.92
C ILE A 288 -5.62 9.33 15.13
N TYR A 289 -4.98 10.50 15.15
CA TYR A 289 -5.20 11.49 16.20
C TYR A 289 -6.30 12.49 15.79
N PHE A 290 -7.32 12.62 16.64
CA PHE A 290 -8.36 13.65 16.55
C PHE A 290 -8.23 14.61 17.74
N GLY A 291 -7.98 15.90 17.52
CA GLY A 291 -7.88 16.87 18.62
C GLY A 291 -7.57 18.29 18.16
N ASN A 292 -7.24 19.17 19.10
CA ASN A 292 -6.66 20.49 18.84
C ASN A 292 -5.16 20.49 19.19
N HIS A 293 -4.52 21.68 19.19
CA HIS A 293 -3.09 21.84 19.47
C HIS A 293 -2.70 21.56 20.94
N GLU A 294 -3.67 21.42 21.87
CA GLU A 294 -3.44 21.14 23.29
C GLU A 294 -3.96 19.78 23.79
N ASN A 295 -5.07 19.27 23.21
CA ASN A 295 -5.82 18.10 23.68
C ASN A 295 -6.36 17.27 22.51
N GLY A 296 -6.41 15.94 22.65
CA GLY A 296 -7.05 15.07 21.65
C GLY A 296 -7.05 13.60 21.99
N GLU A 297 -7.85 12.85 21.23
CA GLU A 297 -8.00 11.40 21.33
C GLU A 297 -7.25 10.70 20.20
N VAL A 298 -6.41 9.73 20.56
CA VAL A 298 -5.87 8.76 19.59
C VAL A 298 -6.93 7.68 19.38
N ARG A 299 -7.59 7.69 18.22
CA ARG A 299 -8.37 6.54 17.77
C ARG A 299 -7.42 5.59 17.06
N LYS A 300 -7.22 4.41 17.63
CA LYS A 300 -6.49 3.34 16.94
C LYS A 300 -7.19 3.08 15.60
N ILE A 301 -6.42 2.93 14.53
CA ILE A 301 -6.95 2.38 13.28
C ILE A 301 -7.37 0.95 13.61
N ALA A 302 -8.66 0.75 13.85
CA ALA A 302 -9.22 -0.58 13.89
C ALA A 302 -9.18 -1.10 12.45
N LEU A 303 -8.14 -1.86 12.11
CA LEU A 303 -8.21 -2.80 11.01
C LEU A 303 -9.27 -3.84 11.41
N GLY A 304 -10.53 -3.54 11.06
CA GLY A 304 -11.76 -4.36 11.17
C GLY A 304 -11.87 -5.38 12.31
N GLU A 305 -12.84 -5.18 13.21
CA GLU A 305 -13.38 -6.26 14.07
C GLU A 305 -14.02 -7.40 13.25
#